data_AF-A0A834XW19-F1
#
_entry.id   AF-A0A834XW19-F1
#
_cell.length_a   1.000
_cell.length_b   1.000
_cell.length_c   1.000
_cell.angle_alpha   90.00
_cell.angle_beta   90.00
_cell.angle_gamma   90.00
#
_symmetry.space_group_name_H-M   'P 1'
#
loop_
_entity.id
_entity.type
_entity.pdbx_description
1 polymer ?
#
loop_
_entity_poly.entity_id
_entity_poly.type
_entity_poly.pdbx_seq_one_letter_code
_entity_poly.pdbx_strand_id
1 'polypeptide(L)'
;MDFLDDDEDLFYEEPSVETSIPHNPIEENLMNQLNTVQEQIRIAQNETVQTQELTDRILDKLFQKCLYLRDESSDSETELYDETGAPVAKKKCKRNNHDPLLIIDDIWHRIIDHKWIIGINLINNSKQ
;
A
#
# COMPACT_ATOMS: atom_id res chain seq x y z
N MET A 1 56.96 -68.74 43.81
CA MET A 1 56.62 -68.24 45.15
C MET A 1 57.07 -66.79 45.18
N ASP A 2 56.38 -65.95 44.39
CA ASP A 2 55.01 -65.45 44.62
C ASP A 2 55.13 -64.37 45.71
N PHE A 3 54.65 -63.14 45.55
CA PHE A 3 53.30 -62.77 45.13
C PHE A 3 53.26 -61.40 44.43
N LEU A 4 52.22 -61.25 43.62
CA LEU A 4 51.68 -60.02 43.03
C LEU A 4 51.28 -59.00 44.11
N ASP A 5 51.26 -57.73 43.74
CA ASP A 5 50.10 -56.82 43.82
C ASP A 5 50.62 -55.44 43.38
N ASP A 6 50.27 -54.94 42.20
CA ASP A 6 48.93 -54.42 41.85
C ASP A 6 48.53 -53.31 42.82
N ASP A 7 49.18 -52.15 42.68
CA ASP A 7 48.69 -50.92 43.27
C ASP A 7 48.89 -49.78 42.25
N GLU A 8 47.76 -49.54 41.59
CA GLU A 8 47.30 -48.25 41.11
C GLU A 8 48.11 -47.59 39.98
N ASP A 9 47.65 -47.86 38.76
CA ASP A 9 47.62 -46.87 37.69
C ASP A 9 47.03 -45.57 38.24
N LEU A 10 47.91 -44.71 38.75
CA LEU A 10 47.60 -43.36 39.18
C LEU A 10 47.07 -42.62 37.95
N PHE A 11 45.75 -42.54 37.87
CA PHE A 11 45.01 -41.67 36.97
C PHE A 11 45.64 -40.27 37.04
N TYR A 12 46.51 -39.95 36.09
CA TYR A 12 46.73 -38.56 35.71
C TYR A 12 45.48 -38.16 34.92
N GLU A 13 44.39 -37.86 35.65
CA GLU A 13 43.37 -36.95 35.14
C GLU A 13 44.09 -35.63 34.89
N GLU A 14 44.54 -35.45 33.66
CA GLU A 14 44.87 -34.15 33.12
C GLU A 14 43.63 -33.27 33.36
N PRO A 15 43.73 -32.17 34.12
CA PRO A 15 42.58 -31.30 34.30
C PRO A 15 42.22 -30.80 32.91
N SER A 16 41.11 -31.29 32.38
CA SER A 16 40.50 -30.77 31.16
C SER A 16 40.28 -29.29 31.40
N VAL A 17 41.20 -28.48 30.87
CA VAL A 17 41.10 -27.03 30.88
C VAL A 17 39.80 -26.74 30.17
N GLU A 18 38.77 -26.39 30.94
CA GLU A 18 37.57 -25.78 30.40
C GLU A 18 38.07 -24.58 29.61
N THR A 19 38.06 -24.72 28.28
CA THR A 19 38.35 -23.63 27.38
C THR A 19 37.19 -22.67 27.51
N SER A 20 37.26 -21.78 28.51
CA SER A 20 36.47 -20.57 28.57
C SER A 20 36.65 -19.88 27.24
N ILE A 21 35.62 -19.92 26.41
CA ILE A 21 35.60 -19.27 25.10
C ILE A 21 35.92 -17.80 25.38
N PRO A 22 36.98 -17.22 24.78
CA PRO A 22 37.32 -15.83 25.03
C PRO A 22 36.14 -14.95 24.60
N HIS A 23 35.45 -14.39 25.59
CA HIS A 23 34.31 -13.52 25.39
C HIS A 23 34.80 -12.19 24.79
N ASN A 24 34.58 -12.01 23.48
CA ASN A 24 34.99 -10.81 22.77
C ASN A 24 33.83 -9.80 22.74
N PRO A 25 33.87 -8.73 23.55
CA PRO A 25 32.78 -7.76 23.62
C PRO A 25 32.60 -6.98 22.32
N ILE A 26 33.63 -6.90 21.47
CA ILE A 26 33.53 -6.24 20.16
C ILE A 26 32.70 -7.11 19.22
N GLU A 27 32.92 -8.42 19.22
CA GLU A 27 32.17 -9.37 18.40
C GLU A 27 30.68 -9.38 18.77
N GLU A 28 30.37 -9.40 20.06
CA GLU A 28 28.98 -9.32 20.54
C GLU A 28 28.30 -8.02 20.11
N ASN A 29 28.98 -6.87 20.26
CA ASN A 29 28.44 -5.59 19.83
C ASN A 29 28.17 -5.55 18.32
N LEU A 30 29.09 -6.08 17.51
CA LEU A 30 28.91 -6.18 16.06
C LEU A 30 27.74 -7.10 15.70
N MET A 31 27.59 -8.23 16.38
CA MET A 31 26.48 -9.15 16.16
C MET A 31 25.13 -8.52 16.53
N ASN A 32 25.09 -7.78 17.64
CA ASN A 32 23.89 -7.05 18.07
C ASN A 32 23.51 -5.95 17.08
N GLN A 33 24.48 -5.21 16.55
CA GLN A 33 24.25 -4.21 15.50
C GLN A 33 23.73 -4.85 14.22
N LEU A 34 24.33 -5.97 13.80
CA LEU A 34 23.90 -6.71 12.61
C LEU A 34 22.45 -7.20 12.76
N ASN A 35 22.12 -7.82 13.90
CA ASN A 35 20.77 -8.29 14.20
C ASN A 35 19.76 -7.14 14.21
N THR A 36 20.13 -5.99 14.77
CA THR A 36 19.28 -4.79 14.79
C THR A 36 19.00 -4.30 13.37
N VAL A 37 20.02 -4.20 12.52
CA VAL A 37 19.87 -3.78 11.12
C VAL A 37 19.04 -4.79 10.33
N GLN A 38 19.27 -6.09 10.52
CA GLN A 38 18.48 -7.14 9.88
C GLN A 38 17.00 -7.07 10.26
N GLU A 39 16.69 -6.82 11.54
CA GLU A 39 15.31 -6.68 11.99
C GLU A 39 14.66 -5.42 11.40
N GLN A 40 15.38 -4.30 11.33
CA GLN A 40 14.88 -3.09 10.67
C GLN A 40 14.59 -3.31 9.18
N ILE A 41 15.46 -4.03 8.48
CA ILE A 41 15.25 -4.40 7.07
C ILE A 41 13.99 -5.26 6.94
N ARG A 42 13.81 -6.25 7.82
CA ARG A 42 12.62 -7.13 7.83
C ARG A 42 11.33 -6.33 8.05
N ILE A 43 11.34 -5.39 9.00
CA ILE A 43 10.19 -4.52 9.27
C ILE A 43 9.87 -3.66 8.04
N ALA A 44 10.87 -2.99 7.47
CA ALA A 44 10.68 -2.14 6.30
C ALA A 44 10.14 -2.91 5.08
N GLN A 45 10.60 -4.14 4.87
CA GLN A 45 10.07 -5.02 3.83
C GLN A 45 8.59 -5.33 4.04
N ASN A 46 8.20 -5.67 5.27
CA ASN A 46 6.80 -5.95 5.62
C ASN A 46 5.90 -4.72 5.43
N GLU A 47 6.37 -3.54 5.86
CA GLU A 47 5.64 -2.28 5.65
C GLU A 47 5.47 -1.94 4.17
N THR A 48 6.49 -2.22 3.34
CA THR A 48 6.43 -2.05 1.88
C THR A 48 5.34 -2.92 1.27
N VAL A 49 5.29 -4.21 1.65
CA VAL A 49 4.25 -5.14 1.17
C VAL A 49 2.85 -4.66 1.58
N GLN A 50 2.66 -4.27 2.83
CA GLN A 50 1.36 -3.77 3.31
C GLN A 50 0.93 -2.51 2.57
N THR A 51 1.86 -1.59 2.32
CA THR A 51 1.58 -0.35 1.58
C THR A 51 1.17 -0.66 0.15
N GLN A 52 1.83 -1.63 -0.49
CA GLN A 52 1.50 -2.08 -1.83
C GLN A 52 0.09 -2.70 -1.89
N GLU A 53 -0.23 -3.63 -0.99
CA GLU A 53 -1.56 -4.25 -0.90
C GLU A 53 -2.67 -3.23 -0.66
N LEU A 54 -2.43 -2.24 0.21
CA LEU A 54 -3.39 -1.17 0.46
C LEU A 54 -3.60 -0.29 -0.77
N THR A 55 -2.52 0.02 -1.50
CA THR A 55 -2.56 0.80 -2.73
C THR A 55 -3.34 0.07 -3.82
N ASP A 56 -3.07 -1.23 -4.02
CA ASP A 56 -3.78 -2.06 -4.99
C ASP A 56 -5.28 -2.12 -4.66
N ARG A 57 -5.64 -2.30 -3.38
CA ARG A 57 -7.04 -2.29 -2.95
C ARG A 57 -7.73 -0.94 -3.18
N ILE A 58 -7.02 0.17 -3.02
CA ILE A 58 -7.56 1.51 -3.31
C ILE A 58 -7.78 1.66 -4.81
N LEU A 59 -6.81 1.25 -5.63
CA LEU A 59 -6.91 1.29 -7.08
C LEU A 59 -8.09 0.46 -7.58
N ASP A 60 -8.27 -0.76 -7.07
CA ASP A 60 -9.42 -1.60 -7.41
C ASP A 60 -10.74 -0.92 -7.06
N LYS A 61 -10.86 -0.34 -5.86
CA LYS A 61 -12.08 0.39 -5.46
C LYS A 61 -12.35 1.59 -6.35
N LEU A 62 -11.32 2.35 -6.71
CA LEU A 62 -11.46 3.49 -7.61
C LEU A 62 -11.84 3.04 -9.01
N PHE A 63 -11.24 1.96 -9.53
CA PHE A 63 -11.57 1.38 -10.81
C PHE A 63 -13.03 0.91 -10.87
N GLN A 64 -13.49 0.16 -9.86
CA GLN A 64 -14.89 -0.25 -9.75
C GLN A 64 -15.82 0.97 -9.68
N LYS A 65 -15.48 1.99 -8.89
CA LYS A 65 -16.24 3.25 -8.88
C LYS A 65 -16.29 3.89 -10.26
N CYS A 66 -15.18 4.00 -10.98
CA CYS A 66 -15.18 4.58 -12.33
C CYS A 66 -15.99 3.77 -13.35
N LEU A 67 -16.02 2.43 -13.22
CA LEU A 67 -16.85 1.59 -14.08
C LEU A 67 -18.35 1.79 -13.82
N TYR A 68 -18.76 1.91 -12.55
CA TYR A 68 -20.19 2.01 -12.21
C TYR A 68 -20.72 3.46 -12.06
N LEU A 69 -19.87 4.48 -11.82
CA LEU A 69 -20.28 5.89 -11.84
C LEU A 69 -20.49 6.46 -13.25
N ARG A 70 -20.31 5.67 -14.30
CA ARG A 70 -20.54 6.14 -15.69
C ARG A 70 -22.04 6.33 -16.02
N ASP A 71 -22.97 5.91 -15.15
CA ASP A 71 -24.42 6.03 -15.39
C ASP A 71 -25.24 6.66 -14.25
N GLU A 72 -24.68 7.58 -13.44
CA GLU A 72 -25.47 8.41 -12.52
C GLU A 72 -25.85 9.79 -13.11
N SER A 73 -26.05 9.86 -14.43
CA SER A 73 -26.88 10.93 -15.01
C SER A 73 -28.36 10.57 -14.94
N SER A 74 -28.88 10.12 -13.80
CA SER A 74 -30.32 9.93 -13.62
C SER A 74 -30.84 10.01 -12.18
N ASP A 75 -30.15 10.69 -11.27
CA ASP A 75 -30.76 11.12 -10.00
C ASP A 75 -31.17 12.58 -10.10
N SER A 76 -32.27 12.82 -10.81
CA SER A 76 -33.01 14.07 -10.69
C SER A 76 -34.50 13.77 -10.49
N GLU A 77 -34.81 13.02 -9.45
CA GLU A 77 -36.15 13.09 -8.84
C GLU A 77 -36.09 14.01 -7.61
N THR A 78 -35.76 15.29 -7.84
CA THR A 78 -36.16 16.33 -6.88
C THR A 78 -37.67 16.49 -7.03
N GLU A 79 -38.44 15.78 -6.20
CA GLU A 79 -39.87 15.99 -6.01
C GLU A 79 -40.07 17.42 -5.49
N LEU A 80 -40.41 18.35 -6.39
CA LEU A 80 -40.80 19.70 -5.98
C LEU A 80 -42.27 19.65 -5.56
N TYR A 81 -42.57 20.22 -4.40
CA TYR A 81 -43.93 20.41 -3.92
C TYR A 81 -44.26 21.90 -3.97
N ASP A 82 -45.51 22.24 -4.31
CA ASP A 82 -45.97 23.62 -4.25
C ASP A 82 -46.22 24.07 -2.79
N GLU A 83 -46.59 25.34 -2.62
CA GLU A 83 -46.92 25.92 -1.31
C GLU A 83 -48.10 25.23 -0.58
N THR A 84 -48.85 24.37 -1.27
CA THR A 84 -49.93 23.54 -0.73
C THR A 84 -49.52 22.10 -0.45
N GLY A 85 -48.28 21.72 -0.76
CA GLY A 85 -47.75 20.37 -0.59
C GLY A 85 -48.15 19.39 -1.70
N ALA A 86 -48.59 19.86 -2.86
CA ALA A 86 -48.89 19.01 -4.01
C ALA A 86 -47.65 18.83 -4.92
N PRO A 87 -47.42 17.64 -5.48
CA PRO A 87 -46.25 17.38 -6.33
C PRO A 87 -46.34 18.18 -7.65
N VAL A 88 -45.35 19.01 -7.89
CA VAL A 88 -45.20 19.83 -9.10
C VAL A 88 -44.37 19.05 -10.12
N ALA A 89 -45.05 18.48 -11.12
CA ALA A 89 -44.37 17.88 -12.26
C ALA A 89 -43.58 18.95 -13.01
N LYS A 90 -42.24 18.85 -13.01
CA LYS A 90 -41.40 19.71 -13.85
C LYS A 90 -41.78 19.48 -15.31
N LYS A 91 -42.27 20.52 -15.99
CA LYS A 91 -42.31 20.51 -17.46
C LYS A 91 -40.88 20.29 -17.93
N LYS A 92 -40.64 19.16 -18.61
CA LYS A 92 -39.36 18.87 -19.27
C LYS A 92 -39.06 20.05 -20.20
N CYS A 93 -38.17 20.95 -19.77
CA CYS A 93 -37.52 21.83 -20.72
C CYS A 93 -36.84 20.89 -21.72
N LYS A 94 -37.30 20.92 -22.97
CA LYS A 94 -36.52 20.39 -24.07
C LYS A 94 -35.20 21.14 -23.98
N ARG A 95 -34.16 20.48 -23.46
CA ARG A 95 -32.79 20.97 -23.64
C ARG A 95 -32.68 21.10 -25.15
N ASN A 96 -32.60 22.33 -25.65
CA ASN A 96 -32.30 22.52 -27.06
C ASN A 96 -31.03 21.71 -27.29
N ASN A 97 -31.09 20.77 -28.23
CA ASN A 97 -29.93 20.05 -28.75
C ASN A 97 -29.08 21.08 -29.50
N HIS A 98 -28.45 21.99 -28.78
CA HIS A 98 -27.34 22.75 -29.31
C HIS A 98 -26.17 21.80 -29.29
N ASP A 99 -25.66 21.47 -30.47
CA ASP A 99 -24.40 20.74 -30.58
C ASP A 99 -23.37 21.45 -29.70
N PRO A 100 -22.62 20.71 -28.87
CA PRO A 100 -21.70 21.31 -27.95
C PRO A 100 -20.64 22.09 -28.74
N LEU A 101 -20.56 23.40 -28.46
CA LEU A 101 -19.57 24.29 -29.09
C LEU A 101 -18.13 23.85 -28.81
N LEU A 102 -17.92 23.03 -27.77
CA LEU A 102 -16.63 22.46 -27.41
C LEU A 102 -16.78 20.94 -27.28
N ILE A 103 -16.01 20.20 -28.07
CA ILE A 103 -15.91 18.75 -28.03
C ILE A 103 -14.63 18.39 -27.29
N ILE A 104 -14.71 17.41 -26.39
CA ILE A 104 -13.52 16.87 -25.72
C ILE A 104 -12.75 16.05 -26.75
N ASP A 105 -11.51 16.45 -27.01
CA ASP A 105 -10.59 15.73 -27.90
C ASP A 105 -9.82 14.67 -27.12
N ASP A 106 -9.24 15.09 -25.99
CA ASP A 106 -8.39 14.22 -25.19
C ASP A 106 -8.40 14.65 -23.72
N ILE A 107 -8.16 13.68 -22.84
CA ILE A 107 -8.03 13.88 -21.41
C ILE A 107 -6.74 13.22 -20.98
N TRP A 108 -5.83 14.01 -20.40
CA TRP A 108 -4.58 13.50 -19.87
C TRP A 108 -4.48 13.78 -18.38
N HIS A 109 -3.75 12.92 -17.68
CA HIS A 109 -3.50 13.09 -16.25
C HIS A 109 -2.02 12.93 -15.95
N ARG A 110 -1.51 13.72 -14.99
CA ARG A 110 -0.13 13.64 -14.52
C ARG A 110 -0.05 13.84 -13.03
N ILE A 111 0.84 13.11 -12.37
CA ILE A 111 1.15 13.29 -10.95
C ILE A 111 2.45 14.11 -10.84
N ILE A 112 2.40 15.25 -10.16
CA ILE A 112 3.56 16.10 -9.85
C ILE A 112 3.50 16.44 -8.35
N ASP A 113 4.58 16.18 -7.61
CA ASP A 113 4.68 16.42 -6.17
C ASP A 113 3.45 15.93 -5.38
N HIS A 114 3.04 14.68 -5.63
CA HIS A 114 1.90 14.03 -4.98
C HIS A 114 0.53 14.68 -5.25
N LYS A 115 0.47 15.60 -6.22
CA LYS A 115 -0.77 16.23 -6.68
C LYS A 115 -1.19 15.68 -8.02
N TRP A 116 -2.48 15.42 -8.16
CA TRP A 116 -3.10 15.02 -9.43
C TRP A 116 -3.42 16.25 -10.25
N ILE A 117 -2.93 16.28 -11.50
CA ILE A 117 -3.26 17.29 -12.49
C ILE A 117 -4.03 16.59 -13.60
N ILE A 118 -5.21 17.11 -13.92
CA ILE A 118 -6.05 16.64 -15.02
C ILE A 118 -6.11 17.76 -16.05
N GLY A 119 -5.68 17.48 -17.27
CA GLY A 119 -5.82 18.37 -18.41
C GLY A 119 -6.89 17.84 -19.36
N ILE A 120 -7.76 18.74 -19.81
CA ILE A 120 -8.81 18.43 -20.78
C ILE A 120 -8.56 19.28 -22.02
N ASN A 121 -8.33 18.62 -23.15
CA ASN A 121 -8.19 19.27 -24.45
C ASN A 121 -9.58 19.43 -25.06
N LEU A 122 -9.94 20.67 -25.41
CA LEU A 122 -11.24 21.02 -25.99
C LEU A 122 -11.05 21.53 -27.42
N ILE A 123 -11.80 20.97 -28.36
CA ILE A 123 -11.89 21.43 -29.76
C ILE A 123 -13.16 22.27 -29.91
N ASN A 124 -13.02 23.44 -30.52
CA ASN A 124 -14.15 24.30 -30.84
C ASN A 124 -14.89 23.83 -32.10
N ASN A 125 -16.17 23.48 -31.96
CA ASN A 125 -17.05 23.01 -33.03
C ASN A 125 -17.95 24.11 -33.63
N SER A 126 -17.72 25.38 -33.30
CA SER A 126 -18.54 26.51 -33.81
C SER A 126 -18.39 26.83 -35.30
N LYS A 127 -17.53 26.11 -36.04
CA LYS A 127 -17.19 26.41 -37.44
C LYS A 127 -17.24 25.21 -38.40
N GLN A 128 -17.86 24.09 -38.01
CA GLN A 128 -18.22 23.03 -38.95
C GLN A 128 -19.61 23.25 -39.54
#